data_AF-L5LKG0-F1
#
_entry.id   AF-L5LKG0-F1
#
_cell.length_a   1.000
_cell.length_b   1.000
_cell.length_c   1.000
_cell.angle_alpha   90.00
_cell.angle_beta   90.00
_cell.angle_gamma   90.00
#
_symmetry.space_group_name_H-M   'P 1'
#
loop_
_entity.id
_entity.type
_entity.pdbx_description
1 polymer ?
#
loop_
_entity_poly.entity_id
_entity_poly.type
_entity_poly.pdbx_seq_one_letter_code
_entity_poly.pdbx_strand_id
1 'polypeptide(L)' 'METTLALERNLNQALVELQALGSTHADPQLCDLLENHLLDEQVKLMKKMGGHLTHLRRLAGPRAGLGEYLFERPTLKLY' A
#
# COMPACT_ATOMS: atom_id res chain seq x y z
N MET A 1 -6.32 5.24 7.69
CA MET A 1 -6.01 4.52 6.42
C MET A 1 -5.56 5.46 5.31
N GLU A 2 -6.22 6.61 5.08
CA GLU A 2 -5.77 7.57 4.04
C GLU A 2 -4.36 8.13 4.31
N THR A 3 -4.07 8.45 5.57
CA THR A 3 -2.73 8.85 6.03
C THR A 3 -1.68 7.76 5.80
N THR A 4 -2.01 6.51 6.13
CA THR A 4 -1.15 5.35 5.88
C THR A 4 -0.90 5.16 4.38
N LEU A 5 -1.92 5.29 3.52
CA LEU A 5 -1.74 5.17 2.07
C LEU A 5 -0.85 6.28 1.49
N ALA A 6 -0.92 7.50 2.04
CA ALA A 6 -0.02 8.57 1.65
C ALA A 6 1.44 8.25 2.05
N LEU A 7 1.66 7.66 3.24
CA LEU A 7 2.97 7.20 3.67
C LEU A 7 3.51 6.10 2.73
N GLU A 8 2.68 5.10 2.39
CA GLU A 8 3.08 4.04 1.46
C GLU A 8 3.46 4.61 0.09
N ARG A 9 2.73 5.60 -0.43
CA ARG A 9 3.09 6.27 -1.70
C ARG A 9 4.45 6.94 -1.63
N ASN A 10 4.74 7.63 -0.53
CA ASN A 10 6.03 8.28 -0.33
C ASN A 10 7.17 7.27 -0.23
N LEU A 11 6.94 6.13 0.45
CA LEU A 11 7.90 5.04 0.53
C LEU A 11 8.17 4.44 -0.86
N ASN A 12 7.13 4.17 -1.65
CA ASN A 12 7.28 3.66 -3.01
C ASN A 12 8.11 4.60 -3.89
N GLN A 13 7.84 5.91 -3.80
CA GLN A 13 8.60 6.92 -4.51
C GLN A 13 10.08 6.91 -4.12
N ALA A 14 10.38 6.81 -2.82
CA ALA A 14 11.76 6.70 -2.33
C ALA A 14 12.46 5.42 -2.81
N LEU A 15 11.74 4.29 -2.92
CA LEU A 15 12.28 3.04 -3.44
C LEU A 15 12.61 3.12 -4.94
N VAL A 16 11.75 3.77 -5.73
CA VAL A 16 12.01 4.02 -7.16
C VAL A 16 13.22 4.93 -7.34
N GLU A 17 13.36 5.98 -6.52
CA GLU A 17 14.54 6.85 -6.54
C GLU A 17 15.82 6.10 -6.15
N LEU A 18 15.75 5.21 -5.17
CA LEU A 18 16.87 4.37 -4.78
C LEU A 18 17.25 3.37 -5.89
N GLN A 19 16.28 2.80 -6.60
CA GLN A 19 16.53 1.91 -7.75
C GLN A 19 17.21 2.68 -8.89
N ALA A 20 16.75 3.90 -9.17
CA ALA A 20 17.38 4.77 -10.16
C ALA A 20 18.85 5.07 -9.76
N LEU A 21 19.10 5.36 -8.48
CA LEU A 21 20.45 5.55 -7.96
C LEU A 21 21.31 4.28 -8.11
N GLY A 22 20.79 3.12 -7.72
CA GLY A 22 21.46 1.82 -7.91
C GLY A 22 21.82 1.56 -9.37
N SER A 23 20.93 1.91 -10.29
CA SER A 23 21.17 1.82 -11.74
C SER A 23 22.30 2.75 -12.20
N THR A 24 22.34 3.99 -11.70
CA THR A 24 23.43 4.94 -12.03
C THR A 24 24.78 4.49 -11.50
N HIS A 25 24.81 3.78 -10.38
CA HIS A 25 26.03 3.23 -9.79
C HIS A 25 26.40 1.84 -10.31
N ALA A 26 25.63 1.31 -11.28
CA ALA A 26 25.79 -0.03 -11.83
C ALA A 26 25.83 -1.13 -10.75
N ASP A 27 24.92 -1.03 -9.77
CA ASP A 27 24.70 -2.04 -8.74
C ASP A 27 23.48 -2.92 -9.10
N PRO A 28 23.69 -4.01 -9.85
CA PRO A 28 22.60 -4.90 -10.27
C PRO A 28 21.99 -5.66 -9.10
N GLN A 29 22.76 -5.91 -8.02
CA GLN A 29 22.26 -6.64 -6.86
C GLN A 29 21.24 -5.78 -6.09
N LEU A 30 21.52 -4.49 -5.93
CA LEU A 30 20.58 -3.56 -5.33
C LEU A 30 19.32 -3.40 -6.19
N CYS A 31 19.47 -3.25 -7.51
CA CYS A 31 18.31 -3.10 -8.40
C CYS A 31 17.40 -4.34 -8.38
N ASP A 32 17.98 -5.54 -8.44
CA ASP A 32 17.24 -6.80 -8.39
C ASP A 32 16.47 -6.97 -7.06
N LEU A 33 17.09 -6.59 -5.95
CA LEU A 33 16.44 -6.61 -4.63
C LEU A 33 15.24 -5.63 -4.58
N LEU A 34 15.40 -4.43 -5.11
CA LEU A 34 14.34 -3.42 -5.10
C LEU A 34 13.17 -3.82 -6.00
N GLU A 35 13.45 -4.30 -7.21
CA GLU A 35 12.43 -4.69 -8.19
C GLU A 35 11.65 -5.93 -7.75
N ASN A 36 12.36 -7.01 -7.39
CA ASN A 36 11.73 -8.31 -7.18
C ASN A 36 11.13 -8.49 -5.79
N HIS A 37 11.62 -7.75 -4.78
CA HIS A 37 11.19 -7.96 -3.40
C HIS A 37 10.43 -6.80 -2.78
N LEU A 38 10.73 -5.55 -3.17
CA LEU A 38 10.15 -4.39 -2.49
C LEU A 38 9.08 -3.70 -3.33
N LEU A 39 9.37 -3.33 -4.58
CA LEU A 39 8.48 -2.53 -5.42
C LEU A 39 7.17 -3.26 -5.75
N ASP A 40 7.23 -4.56 -6.10
CA ASP A 40 6.02 -5.35 -6.38
C ASP A 40 5.11 -5.50 -5.14
N GLU A 41 5.70 -5.76 -3.97
CA GLU A 41 4.98 -5.85 -2.69
C GLU A 41 4.36 -4.51 -2.28
N GLN A 42 5.07 -3.40 -2.51
CA GLN A 42 4.56 -2.05 -2.27
C GLN A 42 3.31 -1.76 -3.13
N VAL A 43 3.37 -2.09 -4.42
CA VAL A 43 2.22 -1.91 -5.33
C VAL A 43 1.03 -2.78 -4.90
N LYS A 44 1.25 -4.03 -4.47
CA LYS A 44 0.19 -4.91 -3.94
C LYS A 44 -0.44 -4.33 -2.68
N LEU A 45 0.37 -3.86 -1.74
CA LEU A 45 -0.08 -3.25 -0.49
C LEU A 45 -0.94 -2.00 -0.76
N MET A 46 -0.44 -1.08 -1.59
CA MET A 46 -1.17 0.13 -1.98
C MET A 46 -2.51 -0.19 -2.65
N LYS A 47 -2.56 -1.18 -3.55
CA LYS A 47 -3.81 -1.64 -4.19
C LYS A 47 -4.81 -2.17 -3.17
N LYS A 48 -4.36 -3.02 -2.23
CA LYS A 48 -5.19 -3.56 -1.16
C LYS A 48 -5.76 -2.45 -0.27
N MET A 49 -4.92 -1.50 0.14
CA MET A 49 -5.34 -0.35 0.95
C MET A 49 -6.30 0.58 0.21
N GLY A 50 -6.05 0.84 -1.07
CA GLY A 50 -6.96 1.60 -1.93
C GLY A 50 -8.34 0.95 -2.04
N GLY A 51 -8.38 -0.38 -2.19
CA GLY A 51 -9.62 -1.16 -2.18
C GLY A 51 -10.38 -1.04 -0.86
N HIS A 52 -9.67 -1.13 0.27
CA HIS A 52 -10.27 -0.93 1.60
C HIS A 52 -10.85 0.49 1.77
N LEU A 53 -10.14 1.52 1.33
CA LEU A 53 -10.64 2.90 1.37
C LEU A 53 -11.87 3.10 0.50
N THR A 54 -11.89 2.55 -0.72
CA THR A 54 -13.09 2.60 -1.59
C THR A 54 -14.26 1.89 -0.92
N HIS A 55 -14.04 0.74 -0.27
CA HIS A 55 -15.08 0.04 0.46
C HIS A 55 -15.62 0.88 1.63
N LEU A 56 -14.74 1.44 2.46
CA LEU A 56 -15.13 2.31 3.59
C LEU A 56 -15.91 3.54 3.14
N ARG A 57 -15.45 4.24 2.09
CA ARG A 57 -16.15 5.41 1.52
C ARG A 57 -17.54 5.05 0.99
N ARG A 58 -17.70 3.85 0.40
CA ARG A 58 -19.02 3.35 -0.04
C ARG A 58 -19.94 3.02 1.13
N LEU A 59 -19.38 2.52 2.24
CA LEU A 59 -20.13 2.18 3.45
C LEU A 59 -20.56 3.43 4.24
N ALA A 60 -19.88 4.56 4.09
CA ALA A 60 -20.18 5.85 4.74
C ALA A 60 -21.51 6.53 4.31
N GLY A 61 -22.38 5.84 3.55
CA GLY A 61 -23.75 6.29 3.25
C GLY A 61 -24.70 6.17 4.47
N PRO A 62 -26.04 6.22 4.30
CA PRO A 62 -27.03 6.23 5.39
C PRO A 62 -26.97 5.05 6.40
N ARG A 63 -26.11 4.06 6.16
CA ARG A 63 -25.86 2.88 7.01
C ARG A 63 -24.42 2.81 7.55
N ALA A 64 -23.70 3.94 7.60
CA ALA A 64 -22.29 4.04 8.01
C ALA A 64 -21.93 3.19 9.25
N GLY A 65 -22.73 3.26 10.31
CA GLY A 65 -22.48 2.50 11.55
C GLY A 65 -22.59 0.96 11.42
N LEU A 66 -23.41 0.45 10.51
CA LEU A 66 -23.48 -1.01 10.22
C LEU A 66 -22.33 -1.45 9.28
N GLY A 67 -21.94 -0.57 8.36
CA GLY A 67 -20.83 -0.82 7.45
C GLY A 67 -19.48 -0.91 8.16
N GLU A 68 -19.21 0.02 9.08
CA GLU A 68 -18.00 0.01 9.90
C GLU A 68 -17.93 -1.26 10.78
N TYR A 69 -19.01 -1.63 11.47
CA TYR A 69 -19.07 -2.84 12.30
C TYR A 69 -18.82 -4.14 11.51
N LEU A 70 -19.35 -4.22 10.28
CA LEU A 70 -19.17 -5.37 9.40
C LEU A 70 -17.79 -5.41 8.71
N PHE A 71 -17.11 -4.26 8.59
CA PHE A 71 -15.75 -4.17 8.07
C PHE A 71 -14.70 -4.47 9.14
N GLU A 72 -14.89 -3.98 10.36
CA GLU A 72 -14.00 -4.22 11.51
C GLU A 72 -13.92 -5.72 11.87
N ARG A 73 -15.04 -6.46 11.82
CA ARG A 73 -15.12 -7.85 12.30
C ARG A 73 -14.29 -8.89 11.52
N PRO A 74 -14.24 -8.89 10.17
CA PRO A 74 -13.37 -9.79 9.41
C PRO A 74 -11.96 -9.21 9.19
N THR A 75 -11.80 -7.88 9.12
CA THR A 75 -10.52 -7.26 8.74
C THR A 75 -9.50 -7.21 9.89
N LEU A 76 -9.95 -7.20 11.16
CA LEU A 76 -9.06 -7.24 12.33
C LEU A 76 -8.70 -8.65 12.82
N LYS A 77 -9.24 -9.72 12.23
CA LYS A 77 -8.90 -11.12 12.59
C LYS A 77 -7.68 -11.70 11.84
N LEU A 78 -7.03 -10.90 10.99
CA LEU A 78 -5.90 -11.31 10.17
C LEU A 78 -4.58 -10.61 10.55
N TYR A 79 -4.50 -10.12 11.79
CA TYR A 79 -3.25 -9.81 12.50
C TYR A 79 -3.14 -10.69 13.72
#